data_AF-A0A931YL35-F1
#
_entry.id   AF-A0A931YL35-F1
#
_cell.length_a   1.000
_cell.length_b   1.000
_cell.length_c   1.000
_cell.angle_alpha   90.00
_cell.angle_beta   90.00
_cell.angle_gamma   90.00
#
_symmetry.space_group_name_H-M   'P 1'
#
loop_
_entity.id
_entity.type
_entity.pdbx_description
1 polymer ?
#
loop_
_entity_poly.entity_id
_entity_poly.type
_entity_poly.pdbx_seq_one_letter_code
_entity_poly.pdbx_strand_id
1 'polypeptide(L)'
;MKTKEYSLEVGGKTLTVQFTDLAEQASGSVIMRYGNTVVLVTAVIGRERDGIDYFPLTVDYEERFYAGGKIQGSRFVRREGRPSDEAVLSGRIVDRTIRPLFDSHMRNEVQVIATVLSIGEDDPDILGVVGASLALATSEIPWDGPVSAIRIGKIVGLNEFILSPTYSTRDGADYEFDLVACGKDGNINMIEVGGKEVAEDTVNAALKKASEEIEKIQAFQNKIIKELGKAKREIAKAETPEEVKKLFTEKIEPKLTEVLFGGPGSDGIHGLKDEWMAAVKEALPDLDKNISGDYFEENINKALHDEAINNDRRPDGRGFDDVRPLFAKAGGISPILHGTGIFYRGATHILSALTLGGPGDAQLVEGMEYQTKKRFMHHYNFPPFS
;
A
#
# COMPACT_ATOMS: atom_id res chain seq x y z
N MET A 1 16.63 -25.52 17.40
CA MET A 1 15.76 -25.06 16.32
C MET A 1 14.43 -25.78 16.44
N LYS A 2 13.45 -25.13 17.07
CA LYS A 2 12.05 -25.59 16.98
C LYS A 2 11.53 -25.16 15.62
N THR A 3 11.04 -26.11 14.82
CA THR A 3 10.53 -25.83 13.48
C THR A 3 9.13 -26.39 13.34
N LYS A 4 8.20 -25.58 12.83
CA LYS A 4 6.89 -26.01 12.36
C LYS A 4 6.70 -25.54 10.93
N GLU A 5 6.23 -26.44 10.07
CA GLU A 5 6.10 -26.20 8.63
C GLU A 5 4.71 -26.57 8.15
N TYR A 6 4.17 -25.76 7.24
CA TYR A 6 2.89 -25.95 6.60
C TYR A 6 3.05 -25.69 5.10
N SER A 7 2.23 -26.33 4.27
CA SER A 7 2.27 -26.15 2.82
C SER A 7 0.90 -26.09 2.17
N LEU A 8 0.84 -25.40 1.03
CA LEU A 8 -0.33 -25.25 0.17
C LEU A 8 0.11 -25.22 -1.30
N GLU A 9 -0.62 -25.89 -2.19
CA GLU A 9 -0.40 -25.75 -3.63
C GLU A 9 -1.06 -24.46 -4.15
N VAL A 10 -0.28 -23.60 -4.79
CA VAL A 10 -0.70 -22.34 -5.41
C VAL A 10 -0.05 -22.27 -6.78
N GLY A 11 -0.79 -21.97 -7.84
CA GLY A 11 -0.21 -21.81 -9.19
C GLY A 11 0.60 -23.00 -9.71
N GLY A 12 0.31 -24.22 -9.22
CA GLY A 12 1.02 -25.44 -9.61
C GLY A 12 2.38 -25.65 -8.92
N LYS A 13 2.70 -24.86 -7.90
CA LYS A 13 3.88 -25.04 -7.05
C LYS A 13 3.50 -25.01 -5.57
N THR A 14 4.36 -25.58 -4.74
CA THR A 14 4.16 -25.60 -3.29
C THR A 14 4.61 -24.28 -2.64
N LEU A 15 3.66 -23.57 -2.02
CA LEU A 15 3.91 -22.51 -1.05
C LEU A 15 4.17 -23.14 0.32
N THR A 16 5.33 -22.85 0.91
CA THR A 16 5.74 -23.37 2.22
C THR A 16 5.86 -22.24 3.22
N VAL A 17 5.33 -22.47 4.42
CA VAL A 17 5.35 -21.56 5.56
C VAL A 17 6.07 -22.24 6.70
N GLN A 18 7.17 -21.64 7.16
CA GLN A 18 8.01 -22.20 8.21
C GLN A 18 8.16 -21.23 9.38
N PHE A 19 7.77 -21.66 10.57
CA PHE A 19 8.00 -20.95 11.82
C PHE A 19 9.21 -21.55 12.53
N THR A 20 10.12 -20.67 12.97
CA THR A 20 11.40 -21.06 13.61
C THR A 20 11.70 -20.16 14.82
N ASP A 21 12.73 -20.51 15.58
CA ASP A 21 13.31 -19.69 16.65
C ASP A 21 14.39 -18.71 16.15
N LEU A 22 14.53 -18.50 14.83
CA LEU A 22 15.57 -17.64 14.24
C LEU A 22 15.46 -16.17 14.67
N ALA A 23 14.24 -15.66 14.83
CA ALA A 23 13.94 -14.29 15.25
C ALA A 23 13.01 -14.28 16.46
N GLU A 24 13.35 -15.06 17.50
CA GLU A 24 12.50 -15.26 18.69
C GLU A 24 12.14 -13.98 19.47
N GLN A 25 12.93 -12.90 19.31
CA GLN A 25 12.68 -11.61 19.95
C GLN A 25 11.66 -10.74 19.20
N ALA A 26 11.30 -11.10 17.96
CA ALA A 26 10.23 -10.42 17.24
C ALA A 26 8.85 -10.81 17.79
N SER A 27 7.87 -9.92 17.68
CA SER A 27 6.48 -10.22 18.03
C SER A 27 5.94 -11.37 17.19
N GLY A 28 6.28 -11.39 15.89
CA GLY A 28 6.03 -12.51 14.99
C GLY A 28 7.13 -12.63 13.95
N SER A 29 7.43 -13.86 13.53
CA SER A 29 8.35 -14.11 12.42
C SER A 29 7.97 -15.38 11.66
N VAL A 30 8.19 -15.36 10.35
CA VAL A 30 7.88 -16.49 9.46
C VAL A 30 8.83 -16.50 8.27
N ILE A 31 9.26 -17.70 7.89
CA ILE A 31 10.01 -17.93 6.65
C ILE A 31 9.03 -18.46 5.60
N MET A 32 8.88 -17.71 4.52
CA MET A 32 8.06 -18.07 3.37
C MET A 32 8.97 -18.64 2.28
N ARG A 33 8.53 -19.71 1.61
CA ARG A 33 9.22 -20.29 0.45
C ARG A 33 8.23 -20.63 -0.65
N TYR A 34 8.60 -20.28 -1.87
CA TYR A 34 7.88 -20.70 -3.07
C TYR A 34 8.90 -20.93 -4.18
N GLY A 35 8.99 -22.18 -4.65
CA GLY A 35 10.14 -22.64 -5.44
C GLY A 35 11.46 -22.46 -4.67
N ASN A 36 12.42 -21.79 -5.32
CA ASN A 36 13.72 -21.46 -4.72
C ASN A 36 13.77 -20.06 -4.09
N THR A 37 12.67 -19.30 -4.17
CA THR A 37 12.58 -17.98 -3.53
C THR A 37 12.21 -18.13 -2.06
N VAL A 38 12.95 -17.45 -1.17
CA VAL A 38 12.80 -17.52 0.29
C VAL A 38 12.82 -16.11 0.88
N VAL A 39 11.81 -15.78 1.67
CA VAL A 39 11.68 -14.49 2.35
C VAL A 39 11.47 -14.73 3.85
N LEU A 40 12.27 -14.07 4.69
CA LEU A 40 12.01 -13.98 6.13
C LEU A 40 11.21 -12.70 6.37
N VAL A 41 10.03 -12.84 6.97
CA VAL A 41 9.23 -11.69 7.37
C VAL A 41 9.13 -11.64 8.89
N THR A 42 9.42 -10.48 9.46
CA THR A 42 9.30 -10.21 10.89
C THR A 42 8.34 -9.05 11.13
N ALA A 43 7.62 -9.10 12.24
CA ALA A 43 6.77 -8.02 12.72
C ALA A 43 7.10 -7.73 14.18
N VAL A 44 7.20 -6.45 14.54
CA VAL A 44 7.51 -5.97 15.88
C VAL A 44 6.57 -4.83 16.23
N ILE A 45 6.00 -4.86 17.44
CA ILE A 45 5.30 -3.71 18.03
C ILE A 45 6.15 -3.10 19.15
N GLY A 46 6.38 -1.80 19.04
CA GLY A 46 7.12 -0.99 19.99
C GLY A 46 6.24 -0.39 21.08
N ARG A 47 6.81 0.59 21.77
CA ARG A 47 6.07 1.42 22.74
C ARG A 47 5.20 2.43 22.02
N GLU A 48 4.24 2.96 22.75
CA GLU A 48 3.45 4.11 22.30
C GLU A 48 4.38 5.31 22.10
N ARG A 49 4.13 6.10 21.05
CA ARG A 49 4.86 7.33 20.77
C ARG A 49 4.03 8.54 21.19
N ASP A 50 4.57 9.32 22.11
CA ASP A 50 3.90 10.53 22.58
C ASP A 50 3.92 11.64 21.52
N GLY A 51 2.81 12.36 21.40
CA GLY A 51 2.71 13.59 20.61
C GLY A 51 2.60 13.40 19.10
N ILE A 52 2.28 12.20 18.62
CA ILE A 52 1.91 11.96 17.22
C ILE A 52 0.39 11.80 17.07
N ASP A 53 -0.14 12.19 15.92
CA ASP A 53 -1.56 12.17 15.56
C ASP A 53 -1.88 11.13 14.46
N TYR A 54 -0.90 10.28 14.11
CA TYR A 54 -1.03 9.25 13.08
C TYR A 54 -0.59 7.89 13.60
N PHE A 55 -0.99 6.82 12.90
CA PHE A 55 -0.53 5.46 13.17
C PHE A 55 0.86 5.21 12.54
N PRO A 56 1.92 5.00 13.35
CA PRO A 56 3.29 4.83 12.86
C PRO A 56 3.56 3.37 12.44
N LEU A 57 3.18 3.04 11.21
CA LEU A 57 3.58 1.80 10.53
C LEU A 57 4.72 2.06 9.56
N THR A 58 5.79 1.27 9.69
CA THR A 58 6.92 1.23 8.76
C THR A 58 7.02 -0.17 8.16
N VAL A 59 7.17 -0.24 6.84
CA VAL A 59 7.38 -1.50 6.12
C VAL A 59 8.67 -1.41 5.32
N ASP A 60 9.64 -2.23 5.69
CA ASP A 60 10.93 -2.33 5.02
C ASP A 60 10.99 -3.62 4.21
N TYR A 61 11.29 -3.48 2.92
CA TYR A 61 11.57 -4.61 2.05
C TYR A 61 13.06 -4.61 1.72
N GLU A 62 13.78 -5.60 2.22
CA GLU A 62 15.22 -5.68 2.14
C GLU A 62 15.67 -6.72 1.11
N GLU A 63 16.24 -6.20 0.03
CA GLU A 63 16.98 -6.99 -0.95
C GLU A 63 18.40 -7.24 -0.45
N ARG A 64 18.88 -8.48 -0.60
CA ARG A 64 20.26 -8.85 -0.27
C ARG A 64 20.91 -9.46 -1.50
N PHE A 65 22.08 -8.97 -1.91
CA PHE A 65 22.73 -9.49 -3.13
C PHE A 65 23.16 -10.96 -2.98
N TYR A 66 23.41 -11.41 -1.75
CA TYR A 66 23.66 -12.82 -1.47
C TYR A 66 22.46 -13.72 -1.81
N ALA A 67 21.23 -13.19 -1.85
CA ALA A 67 20.04 -13.98 -2.16
C ALA A 67 20.13 -14.59 -3.57
N GLY A 68 20.75 -13.87 -4.50
CA GLY A 68 21.06 -14.34 -5.85
C GLY A 68 22.47 -14.93 -6.00
N GLY A 69 23.22 -15.10 -4.90
CA GLY A 69 24.61 -15.58 -4.92
C GLY A 69 25.61 -14.60 -5.52
N LYS A 70 25.34 -13.29 -5.48
CA LYS A 70 26.15 -12.25 -6.14
C LYS A 70 26.82 -11.33 -5.12
N ILE A 71 27.97 -10.75 -5.51
CA ILE A 71 28.63 -9.65 -4.79
C ILE A 71 28.45 -8.39 -5.65
N GLN A 72 27.56 -7.49 -5.23
CA GLN A 72 27.20 -6.27 -5.99
C GLN A 72 27.16 -5.03 -5.10
N GLY A 73 26.61 -3.94 -5.63
CA GLY A 73 26.55 -2.63 -5.00
C GLY A 73 27.65 -1.69 -5.50
N SER A 74 27.91 -0.62 -4.76
CA SER A 74 28.95 0.35 -5.13
C SER A 74 30.29 -0.36 -5.36
N ARG A 75 30.97 -0.03 -6.47
CA ARG A 75 32.28 -0.58 -6.86
C ARG A 75 33.30 -0.59 -5.71
N PHE A 76 33.20 0.40 -4.81
CA PHE A 76 34.11 0.56 -3.68
C PHE A 76 33.65 -0.16 -2.41
N VAL A 77 32.34 -0.18 -2.12
CA VAL A 77 31.80 -0.65 -0.84
C VAL A 77 31.41 -2.13 -0.89
N ARG A 78 30.97 -2.64 -2.05
CA ARG A 78 30.49 -4.02 -2.25
C ARG A 78 29.46 -4.47 -1.21
N ARG A 79 28.53 -3.57 -0.90
CA ARG A 79 27.45 -3.75 0.08
C ARG A 79 26.18 -3.13 -0.46
N GLU A 80 25.05 -3.64 -0.01
CA GLU A 80 23.74 -3.04 -0.24
C GLU A 80 23.73 -1.59 0.30
N GLY A 81 23.16 -0.70 -0.49
CA GLY A 81 23.04 0.72 -0.18
C GLY A 81 21.62 1.09 0.28
N ARG A 82 21.11 2.20 -0.24
CA ARG A 82 19.69 2.53 -0.09
C ARG A 82 18.84 1.50 -0.84
N PRO A 83 17.59 1.26 -0.40
CA PRO A 83 16.65 0.41 -1.12
C PRO A 83 16.54 0.81 -2.60
N SER A 84 16.41 -0.18 -3.48
CA SER A 84 16.13 0.03 -4.90
C SER A 84 14.69 0.52 -5.09
N ASP A 85 14.38 1.06 -6.27
CA ASP A 85 12.99 1.43 -6.60
C ASP A 85 12.05 0.23 -6.49
N GLU A 86 12.50 -0.96 -6.92
CA GLU A 86 11.73 -2.21 -6.84
C GLU A 86 11.48 -2.63 -5.38
N ALA A 87 12.49 -2.52 -4.53
CA ALA A 87 12.35 -2.77 -3.10
C ALA A 87 11.33 -1.83 -2.46
N VAL A 88 11.39 -0.53 -2.80
CA VAL A 88 10.42 0.46 -2.30
C VAL A 88 9.01 0.14 -2.80
N LEU A 89 8.83 -0.25 -4.07
CA LEU A 89 7.53 -0.63 -4.61
C LEU A 89 6.98 -1.89 -3.93
N SER A 90 7.81 -2.91 -3.71
CA SER A 90 7.45 -4.13 -2.99
C SER A 90 7.04 -3.84 -1.53
N GLY A 91 7.80 -2.99 -0.83
CA GLY A 91 7.44 -2.52 0.51
C GLY A 91 6.10 -1.77 0.53
N ARG A 92 5.82 -0.94 -0.48
CA ARG A 92 4.54 -0.23 -0.63
C ARG A 92 3.37 -1.17 -0.92
N ILE A 93 3.59 -2.26 -1.66
CA ILE A 93 2.58 -3.31 -1.87
C ILE A 93 2.18 -3.93 -0.53
N VAL A 94 3.17 -4.31 0.29
CA VAL A 94 2.91 -4.84 1.64
C VAL A 94 2.20 -3.81 2.51
N ASP A 95 2.72 -2.58 2.60
CA ASP A 95 2.15 -1.49 3.41
C ASP A 95 0.68 -1.18 3.05
N ARG A 96 0.39 -0.94 1.76
CA ARG A 96 -0.97 -0.65 1.28
C ARG A 96 -1.95 -1.77 1.59
N THR A 97 -1.46 -3.01 1.64
CA THR A 97 -2.30 -4.18 1.91
C THR A 97 -2.62 -4.31 3.40
N ILE A 98 -1.63 -4.15 4.28
CA ILE A 98 -1.81 -4.40 5.72
C ILE A 98 -2.30 -3.18 6.50
N ARG A 99 -1.96 -1.95 6.07
CA ARG A 99 -2.22 -0.70 6.78
C ARG A 99 -3.70 -0.46 7.11
N PRO A 100 -4.67 -0.70 6.20
CA PRO A 100 -6.09 -0.43 6.48
C PRO A 100 -6.70 -1.33 7.56
N LEU A 101 -6.01 -2.40 7.96
CA LEU A 101 -6.50 -3.40 8.92
C LEU A 101 -5.93 -3.18 10.33
N PHE A 102 -5.17 -2.10 10.54
CA PHE A 102 -4.84 -1.62 11.87
C PHE A 102 -5.89 -0.58 12.31
N ASP A 103 -6.13 -0.51 13.62
CA ASP A 103 -6.90 0.61 14.17
C ASP A 103 -6.06 1.89 14.02
N SER A 104 -6.62 2.88 13.32
CA SER A 104 -5.97 4.18 13.08
C SER A 104 -5.66 4.95 14.36
N HIS A 105 -6.27 4.59 15.50
CA HIS A 105 -6.02 5.19 16.81
C HIS A 105 -4.77 4.62 17.49
N MET A 106 -4.20 3.52 16.98
CA MET A 106 -2.95 3.00 17.51
C MET A 106 -1.83 4.03 17.35
N ARG A 107 -1.09 4.26 18.43
CA ARG A 107 0.10 5.13 18.47
C ARG A 107 1.38 4.34 18.76
N ASN A 108 1.27 3.01 18.88
CA ASN A 108 2.40 2.10 18.95
C ASN A 108 3.08 1.99 17.59
N GLU A 109 4.40 2.10 17.58
CA GLU A 109 5.20 1.83 16.40
C GLU A 109 5.11 0.37 16.01
N VAL A 110 4.70 0.11 14.76
CA VAL A 110 4.70 -1.24 14.18
C VAL A 110 5.70 -1.23 13.03
N GLN A 111 6.65 -2.16 13.07
CA GLN A 111 7.59 -2.37 11.98
C GLN A 111 7.40 -3.77 11.41
N VAL A 112 7.29 -3.85 10.09
CA VAL A 112 7.32 -5.11 9.34
C VAL A 112 8.54 -5.08 8.43
N ILE A 113 9.40 -6.09 8.53
CA ILE A 113 10.59 -6.22 7.68
C ILE A 113 10.47 -7.51 6.88
N ALA A 114 10.51 -7.42 5.56
CA ALA A 114 10.59 -8.55 4.64
C ALA A 114 11.99 -8.62 4.04
N THR A 115 12.81 -9.58 4.48
CA THR A 115 14.17 -9.77 3.98
C THR A 115 14.22 -10.95 3.02
N VAL A 116 14.66 -10.71 1.78
CA VAL A 116 14.84 -11.78 0.79
C VAL A 116 16.14 -12.53 1.08
N LEU A 117 16.02 -13.81 1.43
CA LEU A 117 17.13 -14.68 1.79
C LEU A 117 17.67 -15.46 0.60
N SER A 118 16.80 -15.79 -0.36
CA SER A 118 17.17 -16.45 -1.62
C SER A 118 16.16 -16.07 -2.70
N ILE A 119 16.61 -15.92 -3.95
CA ILE A 119 15.76 -15.59 -5.09
C ILE A 119 15.89 -16.66 -6.18
N GLY A 120 14.75 -17.24 -6.57
CA GLY A 120 14.60 -18.16 -7.70
C GLY A 120 13.93 -17.47 -8.89
N GLU A 121 13.08 -18.20 -9.62
CA GLU A 121 12.30 -17.66 -10.74
C GLU A 121 10.95 -17.05 -10.32
N ASP A 122 10.62 -17.17 -9.03
CA ASP A 122 9.34 -16.81 -8.45
C ASP A 122 9.42 -15.49 -7.67
N ASP A 123 8.36 -14.69 -7.73
CA ASP A 123 8.33 -13.37 -7.11
C ASP A 123 8.42 -13.42 -5.57
N PRO A 124 9.30 -12.61 -4.97
CA PRO A 124 9.39 -12.45 -3.52
C PRO A 124 8.35 -11.46 -2.95
N ASP A 125 7.74 -10.59 -3.76
CA ASP A 125 6.78 -9.58 -3.30
C ASP A 125 5.49 -10.20 -2.71
N ILE A 126 4.92 -11.20 -3.39
CA ILE A 126 3.75 -11.97 -2.95
C ILE A 126 4.06 -12.69 -1.64
N LEU A 127 5.27 -13.24 -1.50
CA LEU A 127 5.73 -13.86 -0.25
C LEU A 127 5.88 -12.83 0.86
N GLY A 128 6.31 -11.61 0.53
CA GLY A 128 6.34 -10.48 1.47
C GLY A 128 4.96 -10.17 2.04
N VAL A 129 3.92 -10.12 1.20
CA VAL A 129 2.54 -9.85 1.65
C VAL A 129 2.00 -10.98 2.53
N VAL A 130 2.06 -12.23 2.07
CA VAL A 130 1.53 -13.38 2.81
C VAL A 130 2.35 -13.62 4.10
N GLY A 131 3.67 -13.41 4.03
CA GLY A 131 4.55 -13.48 5.20
C GLY A 131 4.27 -12.39 6.23
N ALA A 132 4.03 -11.15 5.79
CA ALA A 132 3.64 -10.06 6.69
C ALA A 132 2.31 -10.37 7.37
N SER A 133 1.35 -10.88 6.61
CA SER A 133 0.06 -11.32 7.13
C SER A 133 0.21 -12.38 8.23
N LEU A 134 0.99 -13.44 7.98
CA LEU A 134 1.22 -14.50 8.97
C LEU A 134 2.02 -14.02 10.18
N ALA A 135 3.06 -13.19 9.99
CA ALA A 135 3.84 -12.63 11.07
C ALA A 135 2.97 -11.76 12.01
N LEU A 136 2.12 -10.89 11.45
CA LEU A 136 1.17 -10.08 12.22
C LEU A 136 0.10 -10.94 12.88
N ALA A 137 -0.55 -11.82 12.13
CA ALA A 137 -1.67 -12.60 12.62
C ALA A 137 -1.27 -13.61 13.70
N THR A 138 -0.05 -14.16 13.66
CA THR A 138 0.45 -15.06 14.72
C THR A 138 1.05 -14.35 15.92
N SER A 139 1.33 -13.04 15.81
CA SER A 139 1.83 -12.21 16.91
C SER A 139 0.73 -11.71 17.85
N GLU A 140 1.13 -11.04 18.93
CA GLU A 140 0.26 -10.28 19.82
C GLU A 140 -0.22 -8.93 19.26
N ILE A 141 0.21 -8.53 18.05
CA ILE A 141 -0.11 -7.23 17.45
C ILE A 141 -1.60 -7.18 17.06
N PRO A 142 -2.37 -6.16 17.50
CA PRO A 142 -3.78 -5.99 17.12
C PRO A 142 -3.88 -5.62 15.65
N TRP A 143 -4.46 -6.52 14.85
CA TRP A 143 -4.54 -6.38 13.40
C TRP A 143 -5.66 -7.29 12.87
N ASP A 144 -6.55 -6.74 12.03
CA ASP A 144 -7.77 -7.40 11.54
C ASP A 144 -7.56 -8.16 10.21
N GLY A 145 -6.42 -8.83 10.08
CA GLY A 145 -6.17 -9.75 8.97
C GLY A 145 -6.80 -11.13 9.13
N PRO A 146 -6.30 -12.17 8.44
CA PRO A 146 -5.18 -12.15 7.51
C PRO A 146 -5.50 -11.49 6.16
N VAL A 147 -4.47 -11.16 5.39
CA VAL A 147 -4.56 -10.78 3.96
C VAL A 147 -3.78 -11.80 3.13
N SER A 148 -4.19 -12.00 1.88
CA SER A 148 -3.39 -12.77 0.91
C SER A 148 -3.14 -11.95 -0.35
N ALA A 149 -2.19 -12.43 -1.15
CA ALA A 149 -1.84 -11.86 -2.44
C ALA A 149 -1.71 -12.95 -3.49
N ILE A 150 -1.97 -12.59 -4.74
CA ILE A 150 -1.71 -13.44 -5.90
C ILE A 150 -1.34 -12.57 -7.10
N ARG A 151 -0.42 -13.07 -7.92
CA ARG A 151 -0.13 -12.50 -9.24
C ARG A 151 -0.84 -13.32 -10.32
N ILE A 152 -1.53 -12.66 -11.23
CA ILE A 152 -2.24 -13.26 -12.35
C ILE A 152 -1.71 -12.67 -13.65
N GLY A 153 -1.32 -13.53 -14.58
CA GLY A 153 -0.85 -13.16 -15.90
C GLY A 153 -1.76 -13.65 -17.02
N LYS A 154 -1.60 -13.07 -18.21
CA LYS A 154 -2.18 -13.59 -19.44
C LYS A 154 -1.19 -13.49 -20.60
N ILE A 155 -1.22 -14.51 -21.44
CA ILE A 155 -0.45 -14.58 -22.70
C ILE A 155 -1.41 -14.47 -23.88
N VAL A 156 -0.99 -13.75 -24.91
CA VAL A 156 -1.72 -13.59 -26.18
C VAL A 156 -2.10 -14.96 -26.74
N GLY A 157 -3.40 -15.14 -27.01
CA GLY A 157 -3.93 -16.36 -27.60
C GLY A 157 -4.19 -17.51 -26.62
N LEU A 158 -3.84 -17.36 -25.33
CA LEU A 158 -4.30 -18.26 -24.27
C LEU A 158 -5.60 -17.72 -23.66
N ASN A 159 -6.61 -18.59 -23.58
CA ASN A 159 -7.90 -18.24 -22.97
C ASN A 159 -7.84 -18.25 -21.44
N GLU A 160 -6.89 -19.00 -20.86
CA GLU A 160 -6.77 -19.18 -19.41
C GLU A 160 -5.75 -18.21 -18.82
N PHE A 161 -6.03 -17.79 -17.59
CA PHE A 161 -5.09 -17.01 -16.78
C PHE A 161 -3.99 -17.89 -16.20
N ILE A 162 -2.79 -17.33 -16.11
CA ILE A 162 -1.63 -17.96 -15.49
C ILE A 162 -1.52 -17.45 -14.05
N LEU A 163 -1.53 -18.35 -13.08
CA LEU A 163 -1.36 -18.01 -11.68
C LEU A 163 0.13 -18.02 -11.32
N SER A 164 0.59 -16.98 -10.62
CA SER A 164 1.98 -16.78 -10.22
C SER A 164 2.99 -17.01 -11.36
N PRO A 165 2.87 -16.28 -12.48
CA PRO A 165 3.80 -16.43 -13.61
C PRO A 165 5.23 -16.07 -13.18
N THR A 166 6.21 -16.85 -13.64
CA THR A 166 7.63 -16.59 -13.36
C THR A 166 8.14 -15.32 -14.05
N TYR A 167 9.30 -14.79 -13.64
CA TYR A 167 9.96 -13.68 -14.36
C TYR A 167 10.12 -13.98 -15.86
N SER A 168 10.60 -15.18 -16.21
CA SER A 168 10.83 -15.56 -17.60
C SER A 168 9.55 -15.61 -18.44
N THR A 169 8.42 -15.98 -17.82
CA THR A 169 7.10 -15.94 -18.46
C THR A 169 6.65 -14.49 -18.72
N ARG A 170 6.86 -13.60 -17.74
CA ARG A 170 6.44 -12.19 -17.84
C ARG A 170 7.28 -11.38 -18.84
N ASP A 171 8.54 -11.74 -19.01
CA ASP A 171 9.45 -11.14 -20.00
C ASP A 171 9.14 -11.59 -21.45
N GLY A 172 8.22 -12.55 -21.62
CA GLY A 172 7.75 -13.02 -22.91
C GLY A 172 7.10 -11.91 -23.74
N ALA A 173 7.41 -11.85 -25.04
CA ALA A 173 6.83 -10.85 -25.95
C ALA A 173 5.29 -10.97 -26.06
N ASP A 174 4.78 -12.17 -25.86
CA ASP A 174 3.39 -12.59 -25.85
C ASP A 174 2.70 -12.38 -24.50
N TYR A 175 3.39 -11.96 -23.44
CA TYR A 175 2.75 -11.58 -22.18
C TYR A 175 1.99 -10.26 -22.34
N GLU A 176 0.66 -10.26 -22.13
CA GLU A 176 -0.21 -9.11 -22.42
C GLU A 176 -0.84 -8.45 -21.20
N PHE A 177 -0.83 -9.13 -20.05
CA PHE A 177 -1.52 -8.68 -18.85
C PHE A 177 -0.80 -9.17 -17.59
N ASP A 178 -0.63 -8.29 -16.61
CA ASP A 178 -0.10 -8.55 -15.28
C ASP A 178 -1.00 -7.90 -14.22
N LEU A 179 -1.45 -8.69 -13.26
CA LEU A 179 -2.27 -8.25 -12.14
C LEU A 179 -1.66 -8.76 -10.85
N VAL A 180 -1.25 -7.86 -9.96
CA VAL A 180 -1.05 -8.19 -8.54
C VAL A 180 -2.28 -7.72 -7.79
N ALA A 181 -2.94 -8.64 -7.11
CA ALA A 181 -4.10 -8.34 -6.28
C ALA A 181 -3.87 -8.85 -4.86
N CYS A 182 -4.21 -8.01 -3.89
CA CYS A 182 -4.21 -8.35 -2.48
C CYS A 182 -5.55 -7.99 -1.84
N GLY A 183 -5.98 -8.80 -0.88
CA GLY A 183 -7.32 -8.68 -0.35
C GLY A 183 -7.62 -9.60 0.82
N LYS A 184 -8.89 -9.54 1.24
CA LYS A 184 -9.50 -10.33 2.32
C LYS A 184 -11.02 -10.42 2.18
N ASP A 185 -11.59 -11.57 2.56
CA ASP A 185 -13.03 -11.83 2.66
C ASP A 185 -13.78 -11.49 1.36
N GLY A 186 -13.21 -11.87 0.22
CA GLY A 186 -13.72 -11.62 -1.12
C GLY A 186 -13.46 -10.20 -1.64
N ASN A 187 -12.99 -9.29 -0.80
CA ASN A 187 -12.70 -7.91 -1.15
C ASN A 187 -11.23 -7.72 -1.51
N ILE A 188 -10.96 -6.84 -2.46
CA ILE A 188 -9.60 -6.49 -2.89
C ILE A 188 -9.33 -5.06 -2.42
N ASN A 189 -8.30 -4.88 -1.60
CA ASN A 189 -7.92 -3.57 -1.06
C ASN A 189 -6.66 -3.00 -1.73
N MET A 190 -5.89 -3.81 -2.44
CA MET A 190 -4.73 -3.36 -3.19
C MET A 190 -4.65 -4.08 -4.53
N ILE A 191 -4.47 -3.29 -5.60
CA ILE A 191 -4.34 -3.76 -6.97
C ILE A 191 -3.18 -3.00 -7.63
N GLU A 192 -2.34 -3.71 -8.35
CA GLU A 192 -1.41 -3.18 -9.35
C GLU A 192 -1.68 -3.90 -10.68
N VAL A 193 -1.90 -3.17 -11.77
CA VAL A 193 -2.23 -3.74 -13.09
C VAL A 193 -1.34 -3.15 -14.17
N GLY A 194 -0.76 -4.02 -15.00
CA GLY A 194 -0.16 -3.67 -16.28
C GLY A 194 -0.83 -4.43 -17.41
N GLY A 195 -1.04 -3.79 -18.56
CA GLY A 195 -1.63 -4.47 -19.70
C GLY A 195 -1.36 -3.77 -21.03
N LYS A 196 -1.34 -4.56 -22.12
CA LYS A 196 -1.20 -4.08 -23.50
C LYS A 196 -2.58 -3.83 -24.10
N GLU A 197 -3.23 -2.73 -23.69
CA GLU A 197 -4.57 -2.33 -24.16
C GLU A 197 -5.64 -3.43 -23.97
N VAL A 198 -5.60 -4.10 -22.81
CA VAL A 198 -6.53 -5.18 -22.47
C VAL A 198 -7.95 -4.67 -22.22
N ALA A 199 -8.96 -5.44 -22.60
CA ALA A 199 -10.36 -5.11 -22.36
C ALA A 199 -10.73 -5.18 -20.87
N GLU A 200 -11.64 -4.32 -20.43
CA GLU A 200 -12.12 -4.23 -19.04
C GLU A 200 -12.68 -5.57 -18.54
N ASP A 201 -13.39 -6.32 -19.38
CA ASP A 201 -13.93 -7.63 -19.04
C ASP A 201 -12.83 -8.64 -18.66
N THR A 202 -11.65 -8.55 -19.30
CA THR A 202 -10.50 -9.38 -18.95
C THR A 202 -9.95 -9.01 -17.57
N VAL A 203 -9.85 -7.72 -17.28
CA VAL A 203 -9.41 -7.21 -15.97
C VAL A 203 -10.38 -7.67 -14.87
N ASN A 204 -11.69 -7.53 -15.09
CA ASN A 204 -12.73 -7.97 -14.16
C ASN A 204 -12.69 -9.49 -13.90
N ALA A 205 -12.53 -10.28 -14.97
CA ALA A 205 -12.40 -11.73 -14.84
C ALA A 205 -11.14 -12.12 -14.06
N ALA A 206 -10.03 -11.41 -14.27
CA ALA A 206 -8.79 -11.63 -13.52
C ALA A 206 -8.93 -11.25 -12.04
N LEU A 207 -9.58 -10.13 -11.72
CA LEU A 207 -9.86 -9.72 -10.33
C LEU A 207 -10.73 -10.74 -9.59
N LYS A 208 -11.77 -11.26 -10.26
CA LYS A 208 -12.59 -12.34 -9.70
C LYS A 208 -11.74 -13.59 -9.43
N LYS A 209 -10.92 -13.98 -10.40
CA LYS A 209 -10.01 -15.12 -10.24
C LYS A 209 -9.01 -14.91 -9.12
N ALA A 210 -8.50 -13.69 -8.96
CA ALA A 210 -7.59 -13.33 -7.89
C ALA A 210 -8.25 -13.47 -6.52
N SER A 211 -9.47 -12.94 -6.36
CA SER A 211 -10.26 -13.07 -5.13
C SER A 211 -10.43 -14.55 -4.74
N GLU A 212 -10.78 -15.43 -5.68
CA GLU A 212 -10.90 -16.87 -5.43
C GLU A 212 -9.60 -17.53 -4.91
N GLU A 213 -8.43 -17.16 -5.47
CA GLU A 213 -7.15 -17.74 -5.03
C GLU A 213 -6.66 -17.12 -3.72
N ILE A 214 -6.88 -15.82 -3.50
CA ILE A 214 -6.63 -15.12 -2.23
C ILE A 214 -7.36 -15.84 -1.09
N GLU A 215 -8.66 -16.13 -1.25
CA GLU A 215 -9.47 -16.82 -0.25
C GLU A 215 -8.93 -18.21 0.11
N LYS A 216 -8.42 -18.97 -0.87
CA LYS A 216 -7.79 -20.28 -0.61
C LYS A 216 -6.55 -20.13 0.26
N ILE A 217 -5.70 -19.15 -0.04
CA ILE A 217 -4.49 -18.87 0.74
C ILE A 217 -4.88 -18.36 2.15
N GLN A 218 -5.94 -17.57 2.28
CA GLN A 218 -6.44 -17.11 3.59
C GLN A 218 -6.99 -18.24 4.44
N ALA A 219 -7.77 -19.16 3.85
CA ALA A 219 -8.25 -20.34 4.55
C ALA A 219 -7.09 -21.20 5.08
N PHE A 220 -5.98 -21.28 4.35
CA PHE A 220 -4.75 -21.90 4.81
C PHE A 220 -4.09 -21.12 5.95
N GLN A 221 -3.94 -19.80 5.83
CA GLN A 221 -3.40 -18.96 6.91
C GLN A 221 -4.23 -19.08 8.20
N ASN A 222 -5.57 -19.07 8.10
CA ASN A 222 -6.47 -19.18 9.25
C ASN A 222 -6.28 -20.48 10.04
N LYS A 223 -5.94 -21.60 9.37
CA LYS A 223 -5.60 -22.85 10.07
C LYS A 223 -4.34 -22.71 10.91
N ILE A 224 -3.32 -22.04 10.37
CA ILE A 224 -2.04 -21.78 11.05
C ILE A 224 -2.26 -20.81 12.22
N ILE A 225 -2.99 -19.72 12.00
CA ILE A 225 -3.29 -18.70 13.01
C ILE A 225 -4.05 -19.30 14.18
N LYS A 226 -5.01 -20.21 13.92
CA LYS A 226 -5.73 -20.92 14.99
C LYS A 226 -4.81 -21.78 15.86
N GLU A 227 -3.73 -22.34 15.30
CA GLU A 227 -2.80 -23.19 16.02
C GLU A 227 -1.70 -22.39 16.75
N LEU A 228 -1.17 -21.34 16.11
CA LEU A 228 0.04 -20.64 16.56
C LEU A 228 -0.21 -19.21 17.04
N GLY A 229 -1.42 -18.68 16.85
CA GLY A 229 -1.76 -17.31 17.18
C GLY A 229 -1.65 -17.02 18.67
N LYS A 230 -0.98 -15.92 19.01
CA LYS A 230 -0.97 -15.35 20.35
C LYS A 230 -2.24 -14.53 20.59
N ALA A 231 -2.58 -14.36 21.87
CA ALA A 231 -3.61 -13.40 22.27
C ALA A 231 -3.19 -11.99 21.84
N LYS A 232 -4.13 -11.24 21.25
CA LYS A 232 -3.90 -9.87 20.80
C LYS A 232 -3.77 -8.95 22.02
N ARG A 233 -2.86 -7.99 21.95
CA ARG A 233 -2.71 -6.94 22.95
C ARG A 233 -3.96 -6.07 22.94
N GLU A 234 -4.46 -5.71 24.12
CA GLU A 234 -5.50 -4.69 24.19
C GLU A 234 -4.83 -3.31 24.13
N ILE A 235 -5.23 -2.49 23.16
CA ILE A 235 -4.84 -1.09 23.04
C ILE A 235 -6.13 -0.30 23.25
N ALA A 236 -6.20 0.43 24.36
CA ALA A 236 -7.39 1.19 24.71
C ALA A 236 -7.58 2.34 23.71
N LYS A 237 -8.76 2.40 23.08
CA LYS A 237 -9.18 3.56 22.32
C LYS A 237 -9.63 4.65 23.32
N ALA A 238 -9.11 5.86 23.17
CA ALA A 238 -9.58 6.98 23.96
C ALA A 238 -11.05 7.26 23.63
N GLU A 239 -11.92 7.29 24.64
CA GLU A 239 -13.33 7.63 24.44
C GLU A 239 -13.49 9.14 24.30
N THR A 240 -14.33 9.57 23.36
CA THR A 240 -14.70 10.98 23.23
C THR A 240 -15.69 11.36 24.33
N PRO A 241 -15.37 12.33 25.22
CA PRO A 241 -16.28 12.78 26.27
C PRO A 241 -17.59 13.34 25.72
N GLU A 242 -18.68 13.18 26.46
CA GLU A 242 -20.01 13.61 26.01
C GLU A 242 -20.09 15.14 25.87
N GLU A 243 -19.30 15.88 26.64
CA GLU A 243 -19.13 17.33 26.55
C GLU A 243 -18.58 17.75 25.19
N VAL A 244 -17.65 16.99 24.61
CA VAL A 244 -17.10 17.25 23.28
C VAL A 244 -18.17 17.08 22.22
N LYS A 245 -18.97 16.02 22.31
CA LYS A 245 -20.06 15.77 21.36
C LYS A 245 -21.10 16.88 21.39
N LYS A 246 -21.54 17.28 22.59
CA LYS A 246 -22.48 18.39 22.78
C LYS A 246 -21.93 19.69 22.21
N LEU A 247 -20.68 20.02 22.52
CA LEU A 247 -20.04 21.23 22.02
C LEU A 247 -19.97 21.24 20.48
N PHE A 248 -19.66 20.11 19.86
CA PHE A 248 -19.64 19.97 18.41
C PHE A 248 -21.02 20.19 17.78
N THR A 249 -22.05 19.54 18.33
CA THR A 249 -23.44 19.69 17.87
C THR A 249 -23.93 21.14 18.00
N GLU A 250 -23.51 21.86 19.03
CA GLU A 250 -23.90 23.26 19.23
C GLU A 250 -23.14 24.23 18.31
N LYS A 251 -21.84 24.01 18.09
CA LYS A 251 -20.95 25.00 17.45
C LYS A 251 -20.62 24.72 15.99
N ILE A 252 -20.43 23.45 15.64
CA ILE A 252 -19.86 23.03 14.36
C ILE A 252 -20.92 22.43 13.45
N GLU A 253 -21.75 21.52 13.96
CA GLU A 253 -22.76 20.81 13.19
C GLU A 253 -23.69 21.74 12.37
N PRO A 254 -24.16 22.89 12.88
CA PRO A 254 -25.02 23.79 12.11
C PRO A 254 -24.34 24.45 10.91
N LYS A 255 -23.00 24.56 10.92
CA LYS A 255 -22.20 25.18 9.85
C LYS A 255 -21.63 24.16 8.87
N LEU A 256 -21.64 22.88 9.26
CA LEU A 256 -20.90 21.80 8.61
C LEU A 256 -21.24 21.67 7.12
N THR A 257 -22.52 21.54 6.79
CA THR A 257 -22.98 21.38 5.40
C THR A 257 -22.70 22.60 4.54
N GLU A 258 -22.84 23.82 5.08
CA GLU A 258 -22.56 25.04 4.32
C GLU A 258 -21.07 25.14 3.99
N VAL A 259 -20.20 24.87 4.97
CA VAL A 259 -18.75 24.94 4.80
C VAL A 259 -18.24 23.84 3.86
N LEU A 260 -18.71 22.60 4.04
CA LEU A 260 -18.26 21.45 3.23
C LEU A 260 -18.63 21.57 1.76
N PHE A 261 -19.74 22.24 1.45
CA PHE A 261 -20.27 22.36 0.09
C PHE A 261 -20.32 23.82 -0.40
N GLY A 262 -19.54 24.70 0.23
CA GLY A 262 -19.47 26.13 -0.09
C GLY A 262 -18.65 26.45 -1.35
N GLY A 263 -17.98 25.46 -1.94
CA GLY A 263 -17.19 25.61 -3.16
C GLY A 263 -15.93 24.74 -3.17
N PRO A 264 -15.13 24.81 -4.24
CA PRO A 264 -13.89 24.06 -4.34
C PRO A 264 -12.82 24.58 -3.37
N GLY A 265 -12.12 23.69 -2.68
CA GLY A 265 -11.02 24.00 -1.78
C GLY A 265 -11.21 23.43 -0.37
N SER A 266 -10.18 23.57 0.48
CA SER A 266 -10.22 23.11 1.88
C SER A 266 -10.12 24.26 2.90
N ASP A 267 -10.02 25.52 2.45
CA ASP A 267 -9.84 26.68 3.34
C ASP A 267 -10.99 26.83 4.33
N GLY A 268 -12.24 26.60 3.89
CA GLY A 268 -13.40 26.63 4.77
C GLY A 268 -13.33 25.54 5.86
N ILE A 269 -12.89 24.34 5.50
CA ILE A 269 -12.73 23.22 6.43
C ILE A 269 -11.61 23.52 7.43
N HIS A 270 -10.49 24.08 6.97
CA HIS A 270 -9.39 24.50 7.85
C HIS A 270 -9.84 25.58 8.84
N GLY A 271 -10.56 26.60 8.37
CA GLY A 271 -11.11 27.64 9.24
C GLY A 271 -12.11 27.08 10.27
N LEU A 272 -12.94 26.13 9.87
CA LEU A 272 -13.87 25.45 10.78
C LEU A 272 -13.14 24.58 11.81
N LYS A 273 -12.03 23.93 11.41
CA LYS A 273 -11.16 23.18 12.30
C LYS A 273 -10.48 24.10 13.32
N ASP A 274 -9.98 25.25 12.89
CA ASP A 274 -9.38 26.24 13.79
C ASP A 274 -10.40 26.77 14.80
N GLU A 275 -11.63 27.07 14.36
CA GLU A 275 -12.74 27.45 15.24
C GLU A 275 -13.03 26.34 16.27
N TRP A 276 -13.13 25.09 15.80
CA TRP A 276 -13.37 23.93 16.65
C TRP A 276 -12.28 23.75 17.72
N MET A 277 -11.01 23.74 17.29
CA MET A 277 -9.89 23.56 18.21
C MET A 277 -9.78 24.69 19.23
N ALA A 278 -10.14 25.93 18.85
CA ALA A 278 -10.21 27.05 19.79
C ALA A 278 -11.35 26.88 20.81
N ALA A 279 -12.55 26.50 20.35
CA ALA A 279 -13.71 26.29 21.22
C ALA A 279 -13.49 25.16 22.24
N VAL A 280 -12.90 24.04 21.81
CA VAL A 280 -12.52 22.93 22.71
C VAL A 280 -11.49 23.40 23.73
N LYS A 281 -10.47 24.14 23.32
CA LYS A 281 -9.43 24.64 24.24
C LYS A 281 -9.99 25.59 25.30
N GLU A 282 -11.01 26.38 24.96
CA GLU A 282 -11.68 27.27 25.91
C GLU A 282 -12.58 26.50 26.90
N ALA A 283 -13.37 25.55 26.39
CA ALA A 283 -14.33 24.81 27.21
C ALA A 283 -13.69 23.65 28.02
N LEU A 284 -12.69 22.98 27.45
CA LEU A 284 -12.07 21.74 27.93
C LEU A 284 -10.53 21.82 27.79
N PRO A 285 -9.84 22.68 28.57
CA PRO A 285 -8.41 22.96 28.39
C PRO A 285 -7.49 21.76 28.63
N ASP A 286 -7.92 20.80 29.46
CA ASP A 286 -7.15 19.60 29.83
C ASP A 286 -7.43 18.40 28.90
N LEU A 287 -8.30 18.54 27.90
CA LEU A 287 -8.59 17.48 26.94
C LEU A 287 -7.41 17.27 25.99
N ASP A 288 -7.08 16.01 25.71
CA ASP A 288 -6.14 15.70 24.63
C ASP A 288 -6.69 16.22 23.29
N LYS A 289 -5.88 17.03 22.63
CA LYS A 289 -6.19 17.64 21.33
C LYS A 289 -6.45 16.59 20.25
N ASN A 290 -5.83 15.42 20.35
CA ASN A 290 -6.04 14.32 19.42
C ASN A 290 -7.50 13.84 19.48
N ILE A 291 -8.11 13.73 20.66
CA ILE A 291 -9.51 13.31 20.80
C ILE A 291 -10.45 14.28 20.07
N SER A 292 -10.26 15.59 20.25
CA SER A 292 -11.07 16.58 19.56
C SER A 292 -10.77 16.65 18.05
N GLY A 293 -9.51 16.48 17.66
CA GLY A 293 -9.09 16.48 16.25
C GLY A 293 -9.69 15.29 15.50
N ASP A 294 -9.52 14.08 16.05
CA ASP A 294 -10.06 12.84 15.49
C ASP A 294 -11.59 12.91 15.39
N TYR A 295 -12.27 13.40 16.44
CA TYR A 295 -13.73 13.57 16.40
C TYR A 295 -14.20 14.54 15.30
N PHE A 296 -13.46 15.62 15.07
CA PHE A 296 -13.76 16.56 13.98
C PHE A 296 -13.62 15.88 12.61
N GLU A 297 -12.49 15.21 12.36
CA GLU A 297 -12.23 14.54 11.09
C GLU A 297 -13.22 13.39 10.84
N GLU A 298 -13.59 12.61 11.86
CA GLU A 298 -14.61 11.56 11.76
C GLU A 298 -15.97 12.13 11.33
N ASN A 299 -16.40 13.25 11.92
CA ASN A 299 -17.69 13.88 11.57
C ASN A 299 -17.68 14.55 10.20
N ILE A 300 -16.57 15.17 9.81
CA ILE A 300 -16.36 15.70 8.45
C ILE A 300 -16.45 14.56 7.43
N ASN A 301 -15.72 13.48 7.66
CA ASN A 301 -15.73 12.31 6.80
C ASN A 301 -17.13 11.70 6.68
N LYS A 302 -17.84 11.55 7.79
CA LYS A 302 -19.22 11.05 7.82
C LYS A 302 -20.16 11.95 7.02
N ALA A 303 -20.15 13.26 7.26
CA ALA A 303 -21.03 14.20 6.56
C ALA A 303 -20.78 14.21 5.05
N LEU A 304 -19.52 14.11 4.62
CA LEU A 304 -19.16 13.99 3.20
C LEU A 304 -19.72 12.72 2.56
N HIS A 305 -19.63 11.58 3.26
CA HIS A 305 -20.18 10.31 2.77
C HIS A 305 -21.70 10.29 2.76
N ASP A 306 -22.35 10.80 3.80
CA ASP A 306 -23.81 10.85 3.90
C ASP A 306 -24.41 11.67 2.76
N GLU A 307 -23.81 12.81 2.42
CA GLU A 307 -24.25 13.65 1.30
C GLU A 307 -23.95 13.01 -0.06
N ALA A 308 -22.79 12.36 -0.21
CA ALA A 308 -22.44 11.66 -1.44
C ALA A 308 -23.41 10.49 -1.73
N ILE A 309 -23.77 9.71 -0.70
CA ILE A 309 -24.60 8.50 -0.84
C ILE A 309 -26.09 8.86 -0.93
N ASN A 310 -26.57 9.75 -0.06
CA ASN A 310 -28.02 9.99 0.07
C ASN A 310 -28.52 11.13 -0.85
N ASN A 311 -27.65 12.10 -1.18
CA ASN A 311 -28.03 13.31 -1.91
C ASN A 311 -27.31 13.47 -3.26
N ASP A 312 -26.51 12.49 -3.67
CA ASP A 312 -25.72 12.50 -4.91
C ASP A 312 -24.85 13.76 -5.06
N ARG A 313 -24.38 14.31 -3.93
CA ARG A 313 -23.78 15.63 -3.86
C ARG A 313 -22.29 15.56 -3.59
N ARG A 314 -21.52 16.28 -4.39
CA ARG A 314 -20.07 16.43 -4.23
C ARG A 314 -19.71 17.80 -3.66
N PRO A 315 -18.63 17.93 -2.87
CA PRO A 315 -18.18 19.21 -2.29
C PRO A 315 -17.94 20.31 -3.33
N ASP A 316 -17.46 19.93 -4.51
CA ASP A 316 -17.17 20.85 -5.61
C ASP A 316 -18.35 21.06 -6.57
N GLY A 317 -19.54 20.55 -6.23
CA GLY A 317 -20.79 20.76 -6.96
C GLY A 317 -20.93 19.99 -8.27
N ARG A 318 -19.97 19.12 -8.60
CA ARG A 318 -20.02 18.28 -9.81
C ARG A 318 -20.94 17.07 -9.62
N GLY A 319 -21.49 16.53 -10.71
CA GLY A 319 -22.03 15.16 -10.72
C GLY A 319 -20.91 14.12 -10.66
N PHE A 320 -21.23 12.85 -10.35
CA PHE A 320 -20.21 11.80 -10.24
C PHE A 320 -19.53 11.46 -11.57
N ASP A 321 -20.23 11.63 -12.69
CA ASP A 321 -19.69 11.41 -14.05
C ASP A 321 -18.95 12.62 -14.62
N ASP A 322 -18.99 13.77 -13.94
CA ASP A 322 -18.41 15.01 -14.44
C ASP A 322 -16.90 15.09 -14.18
N VAL A 323 -16.15 15.32 -15.26
CA VAL A 323 -14.71 15.60 -15.22
C VAL A 323 -14.47 17.10 -15.00
N ARG A 324 -13.42 17.46 -14.24
CA ARG A 324 -12.99 18.86 -14.06
C ARG A 324 -12.55 19.47 -15.39
N PRO A 325 -12.59 20.81 -15.53
CA PRO A 325 -12.06 21.50 -16.71
C PRO A 325 -10.65 21.02 -17.07
N LEU A 326 -10.46 20.74 -18.36
CA LEU A 326 -9.23 20.22 -18.93
C LEU A 326 -8.50 21.29 -19.73
N PHE A 327 -7.18 21.32 -19.59
CA PHE A 327 -6.30 22.07 -20.46
C PHE A 327 -5.11 21.18 -20.81
N ALA A 328 -4.74 21.16 -22.09
CA ALA A 328 -3.57 20.45 -22.57
C ALA A 328 -2.82 21.34 -23.56
N LYS A 329 -1.50 21.40 -23.41
CA LYS A 329 -0.62 22.10 -24.35
C LYS A 329 0.65 21.29 -24.55
N ALA A 330 0.93 20.96 -25.80
CA ALA A 330 2.21 20.40 -26.21
C ALA A 330 3.18 21.54 -26.58
N GLY A 331 4.40 21.47 -26.07
CA GLY A 331 5.48 22.41 -26.38
C GLY A 331 5.28 23.83 -25.83
N GLY A 332 6.12 24.75 -26.31
CA GLY A 332 5.99 26.18 -26.04
C GLY A 332 6.46 26.65 -24.66
N ILE A 333 7.22 25.81 -23.93
CA ILE A 333 7.90 26.19 -22.68
C ILE A 333 9.35 26.58 -22.94
N SER A 334 10.06 25.78 -23.74
CA SER A 334 11.48 25.94 -23.97
C SER A 334 11.83 25.58 -25.41
N PRO A 335 12.68 26.37 -26.09
CA PRO A 335 13.26 25.99 -27.37
C PRO A 335 14.41 24.98 -27.23
N ILE A 336 14.85 24.64 -26.01
CA ILE A 336 16.00 23.75 -25.74
C ILE A 336 15.56 22.31 -25.49
N LEU A 337 14.45 22.09 -24.78
CA LEU A 337 13.97 20.75 -24.42
C LEU A 337 13.45 20.02 -25.67
N HIS A 338 13.70 18.71 -25.76
CA HIS A 338 13.23 17.92 -26.92
C HIS A 338 11.71 17.85 -27.00
N GLY A 339 11.03 17.74 -25.86
CA GLY A 339 9.58 17.81 -25.78
C GLY A 339 9.12 18.30 -24.42
N THR A 340 7.97 18.98 -24.40
CA THR A 340 7.29 19.37 -23.16
C THR A 340 5.78 19.21 -23.32
N GLY A 341 5.09 18.95 -22.22
CA GLY A 341 3.64 18.90 -22.16
C GLY A 341 3.14 19.51 -20.85
N ILE A 342 2.12 20.34 -20.94
CA ILE A 342 1.37 20.86 -19.80
C ILE A 342 -0.01 20.23 -19.83
N PHE A 343 -0.44 19.67 -18.70
CA PHE A 343 -1.78 19.13 -18.54
C PHE A 343 -2.39 19.59 -17.23
N TYR A 344 -3.56 20.22 -17.30
CA TYR A 344 -4.36 20.61 -16.14
C TYR A 344 -5.67 19.85 -16.12
N ARG A 345 -6.04 19.36 -14.94
CA ARG A 345 -7.37 18.82 -14.64
C ARG A 345 -7.88 19.48 -13.35
N GLY A 346 -8.58 20.60 -13.50
CA GLY A 346 -8.94 21.48 -12.39
C GLY A 346 -7.70 21.99 -11.64
N ALA A 347 -7.59 21.70 -10.35
CA ALA A 347 -6.45 22.10 -9.51
C ALA A 347 -5.23 21.18 -9.64
N THR A 348 -5.33 20.04 -10.34
CA THR A 348 -4.17 19.16 -10.56
C THR A 348 -3.44 19.55 -11.83
N HIS A 349 -2.22 20.08 -11.69
CA HIS A 349 -1.40 20.56 -12.81
C HIS A 349 -0.13 19.72 -12.96
N ILE A 350 0.22 19.39 -14.20
CA ILE A 350 1.39 18.56 -14.51
C ILE A 350 2.20 19.24 -15.60
N LEU A 351 3.52 19.34 -15.37
CA LEU A 351 4.51 19.63 -16.38
C LEU A 351 5.33 18.37 -16.66
N SER A 352 5.27 17.86 -17.88
CA SER A 352 6.12 16.77 -18.36
C SER A 352 7.20 17.29 -19.28
N ALA A 353 8.42 16.79 -19.13
CA ALA A 353 9.53 17.04 -20.04
C ALA A 353 10.02 15.71 -20.62
N LEU A 354 10.23 15.69 -21.94
CA LEU A 354 10.78 14.55 -22.67
C LEU A 354 12.21 14.87 -23.09
N THR A 355 13.10 13.92 -22.83
CA THR A 355 14.49 13.93 -23.29
C THR A 355 14.75 12.64 -24.07
N LEU A 356 15.49 12.75 -25.17
CA LEU A 356 15.88 11.65 -26.04
C LEU A 356 17.39 11.50 -25.96
N GLY A 357 17.86 10.26 -25.81
CA GLY A 357 19.27 9.93 -25.69
C GLY A 357 19.67 8.85 -26.67
N GLY A 358 20.98 8.68 -26.84
CA GLY A 358 21.52 7.54 -27.59
C GLY A 358 21.45 6.24 -26.77
N PRO A 359 21.76 5.07 -27.36
CA PRO A 359 21.77 3.80 -26.62
C PRO A 359 22.68 3.76 -25.38
N GLY A 360 23.68 4.65 -25.33
CA GLY A 360 24.59 4.80 -24.18
C GLY A 360 23.94 5.45 -22.95
N ASP A 361 22.83 6.17 -23.12
CA ASP A 361 22.10 6.86 -22.04
C ASP A 361 21.08 5.94 -21.33
N ALA A 362 20.99 4.67 -21.76
CA ALA A 362 20.14 3.69 -21.10
C ALA A 362 20.59 3.46 -19.66
N GLN A 363 19.64 3.46 -18.72
CA GLN A 363 19.93 3.21 -17.31
C GLN A 363 20.27 1.74 -17.12
N LEU A 364 21.46 1.46 -16.59
CA LEU A 364 21.81 0.13 -16.11
C LEU A 364 21.17 -0.08 -14.73
N VAL A 365 20.29 -1.09 -14.65
CA VAL A 365 19.67 -1.51 -13.39
C VAL A 365 20.36 -2.80 -12.97
N GLU A 366 20.92 -2.79 -11.76
CA GLU A 366 21.54 -3.94 -11.12
C GLU A 366 20.77 -4.29 -9.84
N GLY A 367 19.77 -5.15 -9.97
CA GLY A 367 19.00 -5.68 -8.85
C GLY A 367 19.42 -7.11 -8.47
N MET A 368 18.86 -7.62 -7.37
CA MET A 368 18.99 -9.02 -7.01
C MET A 368 18.26 -9.93 -8.01
N GLU A 369 17.10 -9.47 -8.50
CA GLU A 369 16.17 -10.22 -9.35
C GLU A 369 16.63 -10.23 -10.82
N TYR A 370 16.97 -9.07 -11.36
CA TYR A 370 17.40 -8.92 -12.75
C TYR A 370 18.49 -7.86 -12.93
N GLN A 371 19.25 -8.03 -14.01
CA GLN A 371 20.16 -7.00 -14.52
C GLN A 371 19.69 -6.62 -15.91
N THR A 372 19.33 -5.35 -16.10
CA THR A 372 18.78 -4.90 -17.38
C THR A 372 19.22 -3.49 -17.73
N LYS A 373 18.98 -3.12 -18.99
CA LYS A 373 19.13 -1.74 -19.48
C LYS A 373 17.76 -1.17 -19.74
N LYS A 374 17.30 -0.27 -18.87
CA LYS A 374 16.05 0.47 -19.07
C LYS A 374 16.27 1.56 -20.12
N ARG A 375 15.50 1.49 -21.20
CA ARG A 375 15.49 2.49 -22.29
C ARG A 375 14.44 3.58 -22.08
N PHE A 376 13.40 3.27 -21.31
CA PHE A 376 12.39 4.21 -20.88
C PHE A 376 12.54 4.46 -19.38
N MET A 377 12.56 5.74 -19.01
CA MET A 377 12.67 6.19 -17.63
C MET A 377 11.57 7.22 -17.39
N HIS A 378 10.83 7.06 -16.31
CA HIS A 378 9.81 8.01 -15.87
C HIS A 378 10.16 8.47 -14.46
N HIS A 379 10.46 9.76 -14.30
CA HIS A 379 10.77 10.34 -13.00
C HIS A 379 9.62 11.26 -12.58
N TYR A 380 9.03 10.98 -11.43
CA TYR A 380 7.96 11.78 -10.85
C TYR A 380 8.53 12.65 -9.72
N ASN A 381 8.29 13.95 -9.80
CA ASN A 381 8.71 14.92 -8.79
C ASN A 381 7.47 15.59 -8.19
N PHE A 382 7.34 15.55 -6.86
CA PHE A 382 6.23 16.18 -6.13
C PHE A 382 6.77 17.23 -5.15
N PRO A 383 7.05 18.46 -5.63
CA PRO A 383 7.61 19.50 -4.80
C PRO A 383 6.55 20.09 -3.84
N PRO A 384 6.96 20.70 -2.71
CA PRO A 384 6.02 21.18 -1.68
C PRO A 384 5.15 22.37 -2.10
N PHE A 385 5.40 22.98 -3.26
CA PHE A 385 4.56 24.06 -3.81
C PHE A 385 3.40 23.54 -4.68
N SER A 386 3.33 22.22 -4.90
CA SER A 386 2.33 21.59 -5.77
C SER A 386 0.97 21.40 -5.12
#